data_AF-A0A562IE80-F1
#
_entry.id   AF-A0A562IE80-F1
#
_cell.length_a   1.000
_cell.length_b   1.000
_cell.length_c   1.000
_cell.angle_alpha   90.00
_cell.angle_beta   90.00
_cell.angle_gamma   90.00
#
_symmetry.space_group_name_H-M   'P 1'
#
loop_
_entity.id
_entity.type
_entity.pdbx_description
1 polymer ?
#
loop_
_entity_poly.entity_id
_entity_poly.type
_entity_poly.pdbx_seq_one_letter_code
_entity_poly.pdbx_strand_id
1 'polypeptide(L)'
;MIGHPDRGVGRVRALPAVPSDTTLSLRAGEWATGGNVVGVTQVDVRTVRVGGSPEGVAGWVWVRGHNLECRWPWVACAREWCVRVAVRAEALYDALAR
;
A
#
# COMPACT_ATOMS: atom_id res chain seq x y z
N MET A 1 17.24 -43.24 6.55
CA MET A 1 17.78 -41.89 6.33
C MET A 1 16.58 -40.95 6.22
N ILE A 2 16.58 -39.90 7.02
CA ILE A 2 15.39 -39.25 7.58
C ILE A 2 14.79 -38.29 6.53
N GLY A 3 13.50 -38.44 6.22
CA GLY A 3 12.76 -37.50 5.40
C GLY A 3 12.72 -36.14 6.06
N HIS A 4 13.19 -35.11 5.35
CA HIS A 4 13.05 -33.72 5.77
C HIS A 4 11.63 -33.26 5.40
N PRO A 5 10.79 -32.83 6.36
CA PRO A 5 9.52 -32.22 6.02
C PRO A 5 9.80 -30.83 5.42
N ASP A 6 9.25 -30.63 4.24
CA ASP A 6 9.13 -29.34 3.56
C ASP A 6 8.56 -28.31 4.56
N ARG A 7 9.42 -27.40 5.03
CA ARG A 7 9.02 -26.29 5.89
C ARG A 7 8.10 -25.41 5.06
N GLY A 8 6.80 -25.52 5.34
CA GLY A 8 5.74 -24.79 4.67
C GLY A 8 6.15 -23.34 4.37
N VAL A 9 6.32 -23.06 3.08
CA VAL A 9 6.27 -21.71 2.55
C VAL A 9 4.89 -21.18 2.93
N GLY A 10 4.82 -20.42 4.01
CA GLY A 10 3.59 -19.77 4.45
C GLY A 10 2.98 -19.07 3.24
N ARG A 11 1.74 -19.42 2.89
CA ARG A 11 1.05 -18.82 1.75
C ARG A 11 1.07 -17.30 1.94
N VAL A 12 1.89 -16.62 1.16
CA VAL A 12 1.82 -15.16 1.04
C VAL A 12 0.44 -14.87 0.47
N ARG A 13 -0.43 -14.25 1.27
CA ARG A 13 -1.76 -13.87 0.79
C ARG A 13 -1.55 -12.89 -0.36
N ALA A 14 -1.99 -13.28 -1.55
CA ALA A 14 -1.87 -12.43 -2.74
C ALA A 14 -2.57 -11.10 -2.47
N LEU A 15 -1.90 -9.99 -2.77
CA LEU A 15 -2.45 -8.64 -2.59
C LEU A 15 -3.82 -8.53 -3.27
N PRO A 16 -4.79 -7.84 -2.65
CA PRO A 16 -6.10 -7.70 -3.27
C PRO A 16 -5.99 -6.75 -4.47
N ALA A 17 -6.83 -6.96 -5.48
CA ALA A 17 -7.00 -5.99 -6.54
C ALA A 17 -7.71 -4.76 -5.97
N VAL A 18 -6.96 -3.66 -5.80
CA VAL A 18 -7.51 -2.37 -5.34
C VAL A 18 -7.84 -1.53 -6.59
N PRO A 19 -9.12 -1.21 -6.84
CA PRO A 19 -9.50 -0.33 -7.93
C PRO A 19 -8.82 1.04 -7.82
N SER A 20 -8.61 1.71 -8.96
CA SER A 20 -8.30 3.14 -8.93
C SER A 20 -9.45 3.92 -8.29
N ASP A 21 -9.15 5.09 -7.74
CA ASP A 21 -10.06 5.98 -7.02
C ASP A 21 -10.61 5.43 -5.69
N THR A 22 -10.20 4.23 -5.26
CA THR A 22 -10.45 3.77 -3.88
C THR A 22 -9.75 4.70 -2.90
N THR A 23 -10.49 5.21 -1.91
CA THR A 23 -9.93 5.98 -0.79
C THR A 23 -9.40 5.02 0.27
N LEU A 24 -8.11 5.10 0.56
CA LEU A 24 -7.48 4.43 1.69
C LEU A 24 -7.40 5.41 2.85
N SER A 25 -8.00 5.07 3.98
CA SER A 25 -7.79 5.77 5.25
C SER A 25 -6.76 5.02 6.07
N LEU A 26 -5.53 5.51 6.05
CA LEU A 26 -4.35 4.85 6.60
C LEU A 26 -4.02 5.44 7.96
N ARG A 27 -4.06 4.61 9.00
CA ARG A 27 -3.72 5.00 10.38
C ARG A 27 -2.22 5.21 10.55
N ALA A 28 -1.85 5.83 11.67
CA ALA A 28 -0.45 5.84 12.11
C ALA A 28 0.09 4.40 12.15
N GLY A 29 1.27 4.17 11.58
CA GLY A 29 1.88 2.84 11.46
C GLY A 29 1.48 2.03 10.23
N GLU A 30 0.46 2.43 9.47
CA GLU A 30 -0.01 1.70 8.27
C GLU A 30 0.61 2.20 6.97
N TRP A 31 1.34 3.31 7.02
CA TRP A 31 1.96 3.93 5.86
C TRP A 31 3.35 4.50 6.18
N ALA A 32 4.15 4.71 5.14
CA ALA A 32 5.49 5.28 5.24
C ALA A 32 5.85 6.10 4.00
N THR A 33 6.60 7.19 4.20
CA THR A 33 7.26 7.93 3.12
C THR A 33 8.61 7.32 2.81
N GLY A 34 9.01 7.34 1.53
CA GLY A 34 10.30 6.78 1.09
C GLY A 34 10.46 5.26 1.28
N GLY A 35 9.47 4.58 1.84
CA GLY A 35 9.51 3.15 2.18
C GLY A 35 10.14 2.85 3.54
N ASN A 36 10.58 3.86 4.30
CA ASN A 36 11.36 3.68 5.52
C ASN A 36 10.98 4.63 6.66
N VAL A 37 10.26 5.73 6.41
CA VAL A 37 9.81 6.66 7.46
C VAL A 37 8.33 6.43 7.74
N VAL A 38 8.04 5.71 8.82
CA VAL A 38 6.67 5.37 9.22
C VAL A 38 5.89 6.61 9.62
N GLY A 39 4.69 6.77 9.04
CA GLY A 39 3.79 7.85 9.35
C GLY A 39 3.21 7.73 10.76
N VAL A 40 3.19 8.85 11.49
CA VAL A 40 2.67 8.93 12.87
C VAL A 40 1.29 9.57 12.96
N THR A 41 0.72 10.00 11.83
CA THR A 41 -0.63 10.56 11.72
C THR A 41 -1.48 9.73 10.77
N GLN A 42 -2.80 9.85 10.87
CA GLN A 42 -3.70 9.32 9.84
C GLN A 42 -3.54 10.14 8.55
N VAL A 43 -3.61 9.46 7.40
CA VAL A 43 -3.70 10.09 6.08
C VAL A 43 -4.76 9.41 5.23
N ASP A 44 -5.41 10.18 4.38
CA ASP A 44 -6.32 9.66 3.38
C ASP A 44 -5.71 9.79 1.99
N VAL A 45 -5.63 8.67 1.28
CA VAL A 45 -5.02 8.57 -0.05
C VAL A 45 -6.03 8.01 -1.03
N ARG A 46 -6.37 8.76 -2.07
CA ARG A 46 -7.11 8.23 -3.22
C ARG A 46 -6.15 7.49 -4.15
N THR A 47 -6.37 6.19 -4.33
CA THR A 47 -5.48 5.34 -5.11
C THR A 47 -5.51 5.67 -6.60
N VAL A 48 -4.35 5.61 -7.24
CA VAL A 48 -4.18 5.61 -8.69
C VAL A 48 -3.70 4.24 -9.14
N ARG A 49 -2.68 3.69 -8.45
CA ARG A 49 -2.12 2.37 -8.72
C ARG A 49 -1.56 1.75 -7.45
N VAL A 50 -1.80 0.46 -7.27
CA VAL A 50 -1.21 -0.36 -6.20
C VAL A 50 -0.32 -1.43 -6.84
N GLY A 51 0.87 -1.63 -6.29
CA GLY A 51 1.73 -2.75 -6.69
C GLY A 51 3.22 -2.49 -6.57
N GLY A 52 3.99 -3.59 -6.55
CA GLY A 52 5.40 -3.59 -6.23
C GLY A 52 5.65 -3.54 -4.72
N SER A 53 6.82 -4.00 -4.30
CA SER A 53 7.22 -4.02 -2.89
C SER A 53 8.30 -2.97 -2.63
N PRO A 54 8.26 -2.25 -1.50
CA PRO A 54 9.43 -1.53 -1.00
C PRO A 54 10.56 -2.52 -0.76
N GLU A 55 11.78 -2.12 -1.10
CA GLU A 55 12.95 -2.95 -0.81
C GLU A 55 13.10 -3.15 0.70
N GLY A 56 13.29 -4.40 1.12
CA GLY A 56 13.60 -4.73 2.52
C GLY A 56 12.44 -4.66 3.52
N VAL A 57 11.20 -4.39 3.09
CA VAL A 57 10.05 -4.29 4.03
C VAL A 57 8.95 -5.28 3.65
N ALA A 58 9.05 -6.50 4.18
CA ALA A 58 8.05 -7.54 3.98
C ALA A 58 6.67 -7.11 4.51
N GLY A 59 5.60 -7.43 3.78
CA GLY A 59 4.23 -7.06 4.13
C GLY A 59 3.83 -5.64 3.72
N TRP A 60 4.70 -4.91 3.03
CA TRP A 60 4.41 -3.57 2.53
C TRP A 60 4.35 -3.54 1.01
N VAL A 61 3.55 -2.62 0.48
CA VAL A 61 3.26 -2.45 -0.94
C VAL A 61 3.27 -0.98 -1.32
N TRP A 62 3.75 -0.67 -2.52
CA TRP A 62 3.67 0.70 -3.02
C TRP A 62 2.25 1.05 -3.45
N VAL A 63 1.78 2.18 -2.97
CA VAL A 63 0.57 2.85 -3.43
C VAL A 63 0.96 4.19 -4.03
N ARG A 64 0.62 4.38 -5.31
CA ARG A 64 0.57 5.69 -5.94
C ARG A 64 -0.83 6.23 -5.81
N GLY A 65 -0.96 7.48 -5.37
CA GLY A 65 -2.25 8.11 -5.18
C GLY A 65 -2.17 9.61 -5.02
N HIS A 66 -3.27 10.18 -4.55
CA HIS A 66 -3.45 11.59 -4.23
C HIS A 66 -3.82 11.76 -2.76
N ASN A 67 -3.27 12.77 -2.08
CA ASN A 67 -3.91 13.26 -0.86
C ASN A 67 -5.30 13.81 -1.22
N LEU A 68 -6.26 13.72 -0.29
CA LEU A 68 -7.62 14.23 -0.52
C LEU A 68 -7.68 15.75 -0.75
N GLU A 69 -6.68 16.49 -0.27
CA GLU A 69 -6.54 17.94 -0.51
C GLU A 69 -6.06 18.28 -1.94
N CYS A 70 -5.73 17.27 -2.77
CA CYS A 70 -5.32 17.50 -4.15
C CYS A 70 -6.45 18.20 -4.92
N ARG A 71 -6.19 19.44 -5.36
CA ARG A 71 -7.18 20.31 -5.99
C ARG A 71 -7.57 19.90 -7.41
N TRP A 72 -6.84 18.94 -8.00
CA TRP A 72 -7.03 18.46 -9.37
C TRP A 72 -7.09 16.93 -9.44
N PRO A 73 -8.06 16.27 -8.76
CA PRO A 73 -8.14 14.81 -8.69
C PRO A 73 -8.47 14.14 -10.03
N TRP A 74 -8.95 14.90 -11.03
CA TRP A 74 -9.31 14.39 -12.36
C TRP A 74 -8.15 14.41 -13.35
N VAL A 75 -7.02 15.04 -13.01
CA VAL A 75 -5.88 15.10 -13.92
C VAL A 75 -5.11 13.79 -13.82
N ALA A 76 -4.96 13.09 -14.95
CA ALA A 76 -4.03 11.98 -15.10
C ALA A 76 -2.61 12.48 -14.82
N CYS A 77 -2.21 12.39 -13.56
CA CYS A 77 -1.04 13.03 -13.01
C CYS A 77 0.20 12.20 -13.35
N ALA A 78 0.83 12.58 -14.45
CA ALA A 78 2.01 11.91 -14.99
C ALA A 78 3.33 12.35 -14.33
N ARG A 79 3.31 13.15 -13.26
CA ARG A 79 4.50 13.76 -12.62
C ARG A 79 4.58 13.46 -11.11
N GLU A 80 5.71 13.79 -10.49
CA GLU A 80 6.10 13.49 -9.09
C GLU A 80 5.18 13.99 -7.96
N TRP A 81 4.10 14.70 -8.29
CA TRP A 81 3.12 15.22 -7.34
C TRP A 81 1.98 14.23 -6.99
N CYS A 82 2.01 13.03 -7.56
CA CYS A 82 1.36 11.87 -6.95
C CYS A 82 2.14 11.47 -5.71
N VAL A 83 1.46 11.29 -4.59
CA VAL A 83 2.12 10.68 -3.43
C VAL A 83 2.43 9.23 -3.75
N ARG A 84 3.67 8.83 -3.48
CA ARG A 84 4.08 7.44 -3.45
C ARG A 84 4.36 7.08 -2.00
N VAL A 85 3.47 6.30 -1.43
CA VAL A 85 3.57 5.82 -0.05
C VAL A 85 3.71 4.31 -0.04
N ALA A 86 4.54 3.79 0.86
CA ALA A 86 4.50 2.38 1.19
C ALA A 86 3.36 2.18 2.18
N VAL A 87 2.54 1.15 1.96
CA VAL A 87 1.35 0.84 2.76
C VAL A 87 1.44 -0.59 3.24
N ARG A 88 1.01 -0.87 4.47
CA ARG A 88 0.84 -2.25 4.96
C ARG A 88 -0.20 -2.98 4.12
N ALA A 89 0.11 -4.20 3.67
CA ALA A 89 -0.78 -5.00 2.84
C ALA A 89 -2.14 -5.24 3.51
N GLU A 90 -2.18 -5.35 4.83
CA GLU A 90 -3.39 -5.52 5.64
C GLU A 90 -4.37 -4.37 5.45
N ALA A 91 -3.87 -3.12 5.42
CA ALA A 91 -4.71 -1.93 5.26
C ALA A 91 -5.44 -1.88 3.92
N LEU A 92 -4.92 -2.56 2.88
CA LEU A 92 -5.61 -2.66 1.60
C LEU A 92 -6.84 -3.57 1.68
N TYR A 93 -6.80 -4.62 2.48
CA TYR A 93 -7.97 -5.48 2.67
C TYR A 93 -9.05 -4.76 3.48
N ASP A 94 -8.65 -4.02 4.51
CA ASP A 94 -9.58 -3.24 5.35
C ASP A 94 -10.28 -2.15 4.55
N ALA A 95 -9.61 -1.57 3.55
CA ALA A 95 -10.21 -0.58 2.66
C ALA A 95 -11.27 -1.17 1.72
N LEU A 96 -11.13 -2.44 1.32
CA LEU A 96 -12.06 -3.12 0.41
C LEU A 96 -13.25 -3.78 1.12
N ALA A 97 -13.17 -3.94 2.45
CA ALA A 97 -14.24 -4.51 3.26
C ALA A 97 -15.30 -3.48 3.68
N ARG A 98 -15.21 -2.23 3.21
CA ARG A 98 -16.10 -1.10 3.53
C ARG A 98 -16.98 -0.76 2.35
#